data_AF-A0A519UHQ1-F1
#
_entry.id   AF-A0A519UHQ1-F1
#
_cell.length_a   1.000
_cell.length_b   1.000
_cell.length_c   1.000
_cell.angle_alpha   90.00
_cell.angle_beta   90.00
_cell.angle_gamma   90.00
#
_symmetry.space_group_name_H-M   'P 1'
#
loop_
_entity.id
_entity.type
_entity.pdbx_description
1 polymer ?
#
loop_
_entity_poly.entity_id
_entity_poly.type
_entity_poly.pdbx_seq_one_letter_code
_entity_poly.pdbx_strand_id
1 'polypeptide(L)'
;MTNVLEDIKQKVFKSGNPVFLYIAINVALFIISALLGVIFTFAGQKGLISGLVSEYLAFPSAPNLWLSHFYTIITYQFFHADVFHILFNMIWLFWMGQLFMDFVKPRQFHFVYLTGGII
;
A
#
# COMPACT_ATOMS: atom_id res chain seq x y z
N MET A 1 2.83 22.35 -22.41
CA MET A 1 2.74 22.28 -20.95
C MET A 1 2.40 20.84 -20.61
N THR A 2 3.24 20.13 -19.88
CA THR A 2 2.99 18.75 -19.47
C THR A 2 1.83 18.73 -18.48
N ASN A 3 0.75 18.03 -18.82
CA ASN A 3 -0.36 17.81 -17.92
C ASN A 3 0.06 16.75 -16.89
N VAL A 4 0.44 17.19 -15.69
CA VAL A 4 0.97 16.32 -14.62
C VAL A 4 0.04 15.12 -14.35
N LEU A 5 -1.27 15.31 -14.48
CA LEU A 5 -2.26 14.23 -14.33
C LEU A 5 -2.15 13.19 -15.45
N GLU A 6 -1.89 13.60 -16.68
CA GLU A 6 -1.68 12.68 -17.81
C GLU A 6 -0.38 11.91 -17.65
N ASP A 7 0.70 12.56 -17.19
CA ASP A 7 1.98 11.90 -16.92
C ASP A 7 1.85 10.84 -15.83
N ILE A 8 1.14 11.14 -14.73
CA ILE A 8 0.85 10.17 -13.67
C ILE A 8 0.02 9.02 -14.24
N LYS A 9 -1.05 9.32 -14.97
CA LYS A 9 -1.90 8.29 -15.57
C LYS A 9 -1.13 7.39 -16.54
N GLN A 10 -0.23 7.97 -17.33
CA GLN A 10 0.61 7.24 -18.27
C GLN A 10 1.63 6.37 -17.52
N LYS A 11 2.37 6.92 -16.55
CA LYS A 11 3.39 6.16 -15.81
C LYS A 11 2.80 5.06 -14.94
N VAL A 12 1.65 5.29 -14.31
CA VAL A 12 1.03 4.32 -13.40
C VAL A 12 0.31 3.23 -14.17
N PHE A 13 -0.48 3.57 -15.19
CA PHE A 13 -1.39 2.61 -15.84
C PHE A 13 -0.93 2.14 -17.22
N LYS A 14 -0.05 2.88 -17.90
CA LYS A 14 0.36 2.58 -19.28
C LYS A 14 1.83 2.21 -19.46
N SER A 15 2.67 2.37 -18.43
CA SER A 15 4.10 2.03 -18.52
C SER A 15 4.37 0.53 -18.57
N GLY A 16 3.42 -0.30 -18.11
CA GLY A 16 3.62 -1.74 -17.93
C GLY A 16 4.55 -2.09 -16.76
N ASN A 17 5.05 -1.10 -16.01
CA ASN A 17 5.94 -1.30 -14.89
C ASN A 17 5.13 -1.38 -13.58
N PRO A 18 5.09 -2.56 -12.94
CA PRO A 18 4.26 -2.81 -11.75
C PRO A 18 4.72 -2.03 -10.52
N VAL A 19 5.99 -1.59 -10.48
CA VAL A 19 6.53 -0.78 -9.38
C VAL A 19 5.72 0.49 -9.18
N PHE A 20 5.46 1.23 -10.26
CA PHE A 20 4.68 2.47 -10.19
C PHE A 20 3.22 2.22 -9.81
N LEU A 21 2.65 1.09 -10.22
CA LEU A 21 1.30 0.70 -9.84
C LEU A 21 1.20 0.51 -8.32
N TYR A 22 2.11 -0.27 -7.73
CA TYR A 22 2.09 -0.52 -6.29
C TYR A 22 2.41 0.74 -5.48
N ILE A 23 3.32 1.59 -5.94
CA ILE A 23 3.55 2.90 -5.30
C ILE A 23 2.26 3.71 -5.28
N ALA A 24 1.57 3.80 -6.42
CA ALA A 24 0.32 4.56 -6.52
C ALA A 24 -0.77 4.00 -5.59
N ILE A 25 -0.92 2.68 -5.51
CA ILE A 25 -1.91 2.03 -4.63
C ILE A 25 -1.62 2.34 -3.15
N ASN A 26 -0.38 2.15 -2.70
CA ASN A 26 0.00 2.41 -1.30
C ASN A 26 -0.20 3.88 -0.92
N VAL A 27 0.25 4.79 -1.77
CA VAL A 27 0.10 6.24 -1.54
C VAL A 27 -1.38 6.63 -1.52
N ALA A 28 -2.20 6.10 -2.43
CA ALA A 28 -3.64 6.38 -2.44
C ALA A 28 -4.34 5.88 -1.17
N LEU A 29 -4.06 4.65 -0.73
CA LEU A 29 -4.65 4.09 0.49
C LEU A 29 -4.22 4.87 1.74
N PHE A 30 -2.97 5.31 1.81
CA PHE A 30 -2.49 6.14 2.90
C PHE A 30 -3.17 7.52 2.91
N ILE A 31 -3.28 8.19 1.76
CA ILE A 31 -3.98 9.48 1.67
C ILE A 31 -5.45 9.33 2.10
N ILE A 32 -6.15 8.30 1.61
CA ILE A 32 -7.55 8.06 1.97
C ILE A 32 -7.70 7.83 3.48
N SER A 33 -6.89 6.95 4.05
CA SER A 33 -6.95 6.64 5.50
C SER A 33 -6.55 7.84 6.36
N ALA A 34 -5.54 8.61 5.96
CA ALA A 34 -5.13 9.83 6.66
C ALA A 34 -6.22 10.91 6.61
N LEU A 35 -6.81 11.17 5.43
CA LEU A 35 -7.89 12.14 5.28
C LEU A 35 -9.12 11.76 6.10
N LEU A 36 -9.54 10.48 6.04
CA LEU A 36 -10.62 9.99 6.89
C LEU A 36 -10.25 10.14 8.37
N GLY A 37 -9.03 9.80 8.77
CA GLY A 37 -8.55 9.95 10.15
C GLY A 37 -8.66 11.39 10.65
N VAL A 38 -8.32 12.37 9.81
CA VAL A 38 -8.47 13.80 10.12
C VAL A 38 -9.95 14.17 10.27
N ILE A 39 -10.81 13.78 9.31
CA ILE A 39 -12.26 14.06 9.35
C ILE A 39 -12.90 13.53 10.64
N PHE A 40 -12.65 12.26 10.97
CA PHE A 40 -13.21 11.63 12.16
C PHE A 40 -12.63 12.18 13.48
N THR A 41 -11.39 12.67 13.47
CA THR A 41 -10.82 13.37 14.62
C THR A 41 -11.57 14.67 14.89
N PHE A 42 -11.91 15.45 13.87
CA PHE A 42 -12.73 16.66 14.01
C PHE A 42 -14.19 16.35 14.37
N ALA A 43 -14.70 15.16 14.03
CA ALA A 43 -16.02 14.68 14.44
C ALA A 43 -16.06 14.12 15.87
N GLY A 44 -14.96 14.19 16.64
CA GLY A 44 -14.88 13.69 18.02
C GLY A 44 -14.60 12.19 18.15
N GLN A 45 -14.36 11.48 17.04
CA GLN A 45 -14.08 10.04 16.98
C GLN A 45 -12.60 9.79 16.70
N LYS A 46 -11.73 10.40 17.51
CA LYS A 46 -10.27 10.30 17.35
C LYS A 46 -9.84 8.83 17.41
N GLY A 47 -9.06 8.41 16.41
CA GLY A 47 -8.51 7.05 16.34
C GLY A 47 -9.45 5.99 15.77
N LEU A 48 -10.67 6.35 15.36
CA LEU A 48 -11.61 5.39 14.76
C LEU A 48 -11.02 4.71 13.51
N ILE A 49 -10.49 5.50 12.58
CA ILE A 49 -9.93 4.96 11.32
C ILE A 49 -8.71 4.08 11.58
N SER A 50 -7.79 4.51 12.44
CA SER A 50 -6.63 3.70 12.82
C SER A 50 -7.04 2.41 13.53
N GLY A 51 -8.10 2.44 14.35
CA GLY A 51 -8.66 1.26 15.01
C GLY A 51 -9.23 0.27 14.01
N LEU A 52 -10.05 0.73 13.05
CA LEU A 52 -10.61 -0.11 12.00
C LEU A 52 -9.54 -0.74 11.11
N VAL A 53 -8.51 0.03 10.73
CA VAL A 53 -7.37 -0.50 9.97
C VAL A 53 -6.64 -1.56 10.79
N SER A 54 -6.37 -1.31 12.08
CA SER A 54 -5.68 -2.26 12.95
C SER A 54 -6.48 -3.54 13.23
N GLU A 55 -7.81 -3.45 13.30
CA GLU A 55 -8.68 -4.58 13.63
C GLU A 55 -8.95 -5.46 12.41
N TYR A 56 -9.20 -4.85 11.25
CA TYR A 56 -9.66 -5.58 10.07
C TYR A 56 -8.61 -5.70 8.97
N LEU A 57 -7.66 -4.77 8.83
CA LEU A 57 -6.78 -4.71 7.66
C LEU A 57 -5.32 -5.05 7.97
N ALA A 58 -4.90 -4.90 9.23
CA ALA A 58 -3.62 -5.36 9.74
C ALA A 58 -3.68 -6.86 10.07
N PHE A 59 -2.52 -7.53 9.99
CA PHE A 59 -2.44 -8.94 10.35
C PHE A 59 -2.68 -9.13 11.86
N PRO A 60 -3.68 -9.94 12.27
CA PRO A 60 -4.04 -10.06 13.68
C PRO A 60 -2.99 -10.85 14.46
N SER A 61 -2.60 -10.32 15.62
CA SER A 61 -1.70 -11.01 16.55
C SER A 61 -2.35 -12.22 17.22
N ALA A 62 -3.68 -12.24 17.32
CA ALA A 62 -4.44 -13.30 17.95
C ALA A 62 -4.73 -14.46 16.96
N PRO A 63 -4.20 -15.68 17.18
CA PRO A 63 -4.31 -16.78 16.22
C PRO A 63 -5.74 -17.23 15.93
N ASN A 64 -6.66 -17.04 16.87
CA ASN A 64 -8.08 -17.35 16.69
C ASN A 64 -8.76 -16.49 15.61
N LEU A 65 -8.16 -15.36 15.23
CA LEU A 65 -8.67 -14.48 14.18
C LEU A 65 -8.10 -14.81 12.80
N TRP A 66 -7.08 -15.68 12.67
CA TRP A 66 -6.40 -15.92 11.40
C TRP A 66 -7.31 -16.49 10.32
N LEU A 67 -8.21 -17.41 10.69
CA LEU A 67 -9.15 -18.00 9.75
C LEU A 67 -10.26 -17.02 9.34
N SER A 68 -10.73 -16.17 10.25
CA SER A 68 -11.75 -15.16 9.92
C SER A 68 -11.16 -13.95 9.17
N HIS A 69 -9.87 -13.68 9.35
CA HIS A 69 -9.13 -12.57 8.76
C HIS A 69 -8.08 -13.05 7.76
N PHE A 70 -8.33 -14.16 7.04
CA PHE A 70 -7.37 -14.74 6.09
C PHE A 70 -6.90 -13.75 5.00
N TYR A 71 -7.74 -12.77 4.65
CA TYR A 71 -7.44 -11.71 3.69
C TYR A 71 -6.37 -10.74 4.20
N THR A 72 -6.13 -10.67 5.51
CA THR A 72 -5.11 -9.80 6.11
C THR A 72 -3.70 -10.16 5.70
N ILE A 73 -3.46 -11.40 5.25
CA ILE A 73 -2.20 -11.83 4.61
C ILE A 73 -1.86 -10.96 3.40
N ILE A 74 -2.88 -10.43 2.70
CA ILE A 74 -2.67 -9.53 1.56
C ILE A 74 -2.84 -8.07 1.96
N THR A 75 -3.85 -7.72 2.76
CA THR A 75 -4.17 -6.30 3.01
C THR A 75 -3.13 -5.61 3.90
N TYR A 76 -2.47 -6.33 4.81
CA TYR A 76 -1.59 -5.71 5.79
C TYR A 76 -0.42 -4.95 5.15
N GLN A 77 0.10 -5.42 4.01
CA GLN A 77 1.24 -4.81 3.33
C GLN A 77 0.93 -3.44 2.70
N PHE A 78 -0.35 -3.05 2.62
CA PHE A 78 -0.78 -1.81 1.97
C PHE A 78 -1.07 -0.66 2.94
N PHE A 79 -1.22 -0.96 4.24
CA PHE A 79 -1.57 0.05 5.25
C PHE A 79 -0.34 0.45 6.07
N HIS A 80 -0.13 1.76 6.18
CA HIS A 80 1.05 2.35 6.82
C HIS A 80 0.61 3.27 7.96
N ALA A 81 1.32 3.20 9.10
CA ALA A 81 0.92 3.91 10.31
C ALA A 81 1.28 5.40 10.31
N ASP A 82 2.37 5.77 9.62
CA ASP A 82 2.93 7.11 9.67
C ASP A 82 3.59 7.51 8.35
N VAL A 83 3.82 8.82 8.20
CA VAL A 83 4.31 9.45 6.96
C VAL A 83 5.72 8.99 6.61
N PHE A 84 6.61 8.85 7.60
CA PHE A 84 7.99 8.44 7.34
C PHE A 84 8.05 6.97 6.93
N HIS A 85 7.26 6.11 7.56
CA HIS A 85 7.14 4.71 7.19
C HIS A 85 6.74 4.56 5.71
N ILE A 86 5.64 5.18 5.27
CA ILE A 86 5.25 5.07 3.85
C ILE A 86 6.28 5.72 2.93
N LEU A 87 6.87 6.85 3.30
CA LEU A 87 7.88 7.53 2.47
C LEU A 87 9.06 6.61 2.18
N PHE A 88 9.66 6.02 3.21
CA PHE A 88 10.81 5.14 3.03
C PHE A 88 10.43 3.84 2.32
N ASN A 89 9.26 3.27 2.61
CA ASN A 89 8.78 2.09 1.88
C ASN A 89 8.63 2.38 0.37
N MET A 90 8.10 3.54 0.00
CA MET A 90 7.91 3.87 -1.42
C MET A 90 9.23 4.22 -2.13
N ILE A 91 10.18 4.85 -1.43
CA ILE A 91 11.54 5.06 -1.97
C ILE A 91 12.22 3.71 -2.20
N TRP A 92 12.12 2.79 -1.25
CA TRP A 92 12.73 1.48 -1.36
C TRP A 92 12.07 0.64 -2.45
N LEU A 93 10.73 0.63 -2.49
CA LEU A 93 9.96 -0.03 -3.55
C LEU A 93 10.32 0.54 -4.93
N PHE A 94 10.53 1.86 -5.03
CA PHE A 94 10.98 2.47 -6.27
C PHE A 94 12.37 1.97 -6.65
N TRP A 95 13.40 2.15 -5.82
CA TRP A 95 14.77 1.77 -6.20
C TRP A 95 14.96 0.27 -6.35
N MET A 96 14.60 -0.51 -5.33
CA MET A 96 14.75 -1.96 -5.38
C MET A 96 13.80 -2.59 -6.38
N GLY A 97 12.60 -2.04 -6.54
CA GLY A 97 11.66 -2.55 -7.52
C GLY A 97 12.11 -2.31 -8.95
N GLN A 98 12.66 -1.13 -9.26
CA GLN A 98 13.22 -0.87 -10.60
C GLN A 98 14.42 -1.79 -10.88
N LEU A 99 15.36 -1.92 -9.93
CA LEU A 99 16.48 -2.85 -10.06
C LEU A 99 16.00 -4.29 -10.26
N PHE A 100 14.98 -4.73 -9.53
CA PHE A 100 14.44 -6.08 -9.67
C PHE A 100 13.78 -6.29 -11.04
N MET A 101 13.10 -5.27 -11.56
CA MET A 101 12.48 -5.29 -12.89
C MET A 101 13.49 -5.44 -14.04
N ASP A 102 14.78 -5.16 -13.82
CA ASP A 102 15.84 -5.45 -14.80
C ASP A 102 16.10 -6.96 -14.96
N PHE A 103 15.70 -7.78 -13.96
CA PHE A 103 15.94 -9.22 -13.93
C PHE A 103 14.67 -10.06 -14.10
N VAL A 104 13.48 -9.49 -13.90
CA VAL A 104 12.21 -10.22 -13.92
C VAL A 104 11.16 -9.62 -14.83
N LYS A 105 10.20 -10.46 -15.25
CA LYS A 105 9.02 -9.99 -15.98
C LYS A 105 8.03 -9.32 -15.03
N PRO A 106 7.19 -8.37 -15.50
CA PRO A 106 6.15 -7.75 -14.68
C PRO A 106 5.25 -8.75 -13.92
N ARG A 107 4.90 -9.88 -14.54
CA ARG A 107 4.10 -10.93 -13.91
C ARG A 107 4.79 -11.58 -12.71
N GLN A 108 6.11 -11.77 -12.78
CA GLN A 108 6.91 -12.31 -11.69
C GLN A 108 7.05 -11.29 -10.56
N PHE A 109 7.19 -10.01 -10.90
CA PHE A 109 7.17 -8.93 -9.91
C PHE A 109 5.86 -8.93 -9.11
N HIS A 110 4.69 -9.00 -9.78
CA HIS A 110 3.40 -9.07 -9.10
C HIS A 110 3.32 -10.24 -8.12
N PHE A 111 3.80 -11.42 -8.54
CA PHE A 111 3.85 -12.58 -7.68
C PHE A 111 4.70 -12.31 -6.45
N VAL A 112 5.97 -11.91 -6.63
CA VAL A 112 6.90 -11.65 -5.53
C VAL A 112 6.40 -10.56 -4.59
N TYR A 113 5.83 -9.48 -5.13
CA TYR A 113 5.26 -8.42 -4.30
C TYR A 113 4.12 -8.94 -3.43
N LEU A 114 3.16 -9.68 -4.01
CA LEU A 114 1.99 -10.16 -3.28
C LEU A 114 2.29 -11.31 -2.32
N THR A 115 3.26 -12.18 -2.66
CA THR A 115 3.62 -13.33 -1.83
C THR A 115 4.76 -13.04 -0.87
N GLY A 116 5.52 -11.96 -1.06
CA GLY A 116 6.65 -11.60 -0.22
C GLY A 116 6.25 -11.35 1.23
N GLY A 117 4.99 -10.96 1.46
CA GLY A 117 4.43 -10.80 2.80
C GLY A 117 3.94 -12.09 3.48
N ILE A 118 4.08 -13.26 2.85
CA ILE A 118 3.50 -14.53 3.34
C ILE A 118 4.55 -15.42 4.02
N ILE A 119 5.81 -14.98 4.12
CA ILE A 119 6.93 -15.77 4.67
C ILE A 119 6.92 -15.77 6.21
#